data_AF-A0A7X2PK61-F1
#
_entry.id   AF-A0A7X2PK61-F1
#
_cell.length_a   1.000
_cell.length_b   1.000
_cell.length_c   1.000
_cell.angle_alpha   90.00
_cell.angle_beta   90.00
_cell.angle_gamma   90.00
#
_symmetry.space_group_name_H-M   'P 1'
#
loop_
_entity.id
_entity.type
_entity.pdbx_description
1 polymer ?
#
loop_
_entity_poly.entity_id
_entity_poly.type
_entity_poly.pdbx_seq_one_letter_code
_entity_poly.pdbx_strand_id
1 'polypeptide(L)'
;MISKNRGLRPPAVCTFALLLFIGIASIGRSWLAQAAATRTPLEPLFDLHVKPFLKQNCVRCHNVNTAMSGIRLDQLDAALEDRHLKLWEAVRHRISEGTMPPKGQPQPTSAESERMVDWITQALDVARSRPSPKNGLVRRLTVAQYRNTLRELLLLEDDVTEALPPDAISKDGFVNNKETLQLSPLLLESYIEIAEEALNRSIVDP
;
A
#
# COMPACT_ATOMS: atom_id res chain seq x y z
N MET A 1 30.06 42.89 71.30
CA MET A 1 31.34 43.62 71.38
C MET A 1 32.44 42.72 70.84
N ILE A 2 33.19 43.17 69.82
CA ILE A 2 34.61 42.83 69.50
C ILE A 2 34.85 41.34 69.10
N SER A 3 35.48 40.96 67.98
CA SER A 3 36.68 41.49 67.34
C SER A 3 36.78 41.06 65.86
N LYS A 4 37.42 41.92 65.07
CA LYS A 4 38.04 41.65 63.76
C LYS A 4 39.12 40.57 63.87
N ASN A 5 39.40 39.88 62.77
CA ASN A 5 40.79 39.63 62.39
C ASN A 5 40.97 39.63 60.85
N ARG A 6 42.02 40.33 60.42
CA ARG A 6 42.44 40.57 59.02
C ARG A 6 43.56 39.60 58.62
N GLY A 7 43.69 39.40 57.32
CA GLY A 7 44.94 39.03 56.64
C GLY A 7 44.69 37.95 55.59
N LEU A 8 45.28 37.93 54.40
CA LEU A 8 46.29 38.76 53.74
C LEU A 8 46.18 38.39 52.23
N ARG A 9 46.37 39.33 51.31
CA ARG A 9 46.42 39.06 49.85
C ARG A 9 47.81 38.54 49.43
N PRO A 10 47.89 37.79 48.32
CA PRO A 10 48.99 37.95 47.38
C PRO A 10 48.51 38.16 45.91
N PRO A 11 49.43 38.54 45.00
CA PRO A 11 49.15 39.50 43.93
C PRO A 11 49.00 38.90 42.53
N ALA A 12 48.56 39.79 41.62
CA ALA A 12 48.42 39.57 40.19
C ALA A 12 49.75 39.28 39.48
N VAL A 13 49.71 38.33 38.55
CA VAL A 13 50.66 38.14 37.44
C VAL A 13 49.77 37.84 36.21
N CYS A 14 49.68 38.76 35.24
CA CYS A 14 50.27 38.62 33.89
C CYS A 14 50.14 37.18 33.36
N THR A 15 49.54 36.87 32.21
CA THR A 15 49.99 37.29 30.87
C THR A 15 48.99 36.75 29.83
N PHE A 16 48.70 37.56 28.80
CA PHE A 16 48.53 37.16 27.39
C PHE A 16 48.17 35.69 27.06
N ALA A 17 46.95 35.46 26.56
CA ALA A 17 46.71 34.55 25.44
C ALA A 17 45.37 34.93 24.76
N LEU A 18 45.54 35.75 23.73
CA LEU A 18 44.54 36.30 22.82
C LEU A 18 44.27 35.27 21.69
N LEU A 19 42.99 35.03 21.38
CA LEU A 19 42.40 34.67 20.08
C LEU A 19 42.94 33.44 19.31
N LEU A 20 42.10 32.39 19.21
CA LEU A 20 41.78 31.69 17.94
C LEU A 20 40.75 30.57 18.17
N PHE A 21 39.48 30.94 18.23
CA PHE A 21 38.36 30.03 17.91
C PHE A 21 37.36 30.81 17.04
N ILE A 22 37.79 31.15 15.82
CA ILE A 22 36.89 31.55 14.73
C ILE A 22 36.95 30.44 13.69
N GLY A 23 35.78 29.88 13.37
CA GLY A 23 35.56 29.08 12.17
C GLY A 23 35.46 27.58 12.43
N ILE A 24 34.23 27.10 12.60
CA ILE A 24 33.55 26.06 11.78
C ILE A 24 32.13 25.95 12.37
N ALA A 25 31.30 26.98 12.15
CA ALA A 25 29.92 26.97 12.61
C ALA A 25 29.00 27.60 11.56
N SER A 26 29.08 27.18 10.29
CA SER A 26 28.19 27.76 9.26
C SER A 26 27.93 26.93 8.00
N ILE A 27 28.49 25.73 7.80
CA ILE A 27 28.30 24.98 6.55
C ILE A 27 27.71 23.61 6.88
N GLY A 28 26.39 23.48 6.80
CA GLY A 28 25.73 22.19 7.01
C GLY A 28 24.25 22.22 7.36
N ARG A 29 23.52 23.31 7.09
CA ARG A 29 22.06 23.38 7.28
C ARG A 29 21.36 24.00 6.09
N SER A 30 21.62 23.46 4.91
CA SER A 30 20.87 23.74 3.70
C SER A 30 21.06 22.53 2.80
N TRP A 31 20.02 22.09 2.08
CA TRP A 31 20.00 20.91 1.19
C TRP A 31 19.47 19.58 1.74
N LEU A 32 18.42 19.63 2.57
CA LEU A 32 17.39 18.58 2.58
C LEU A 32 16.00 19.19 2.42
N ALA A 33 15.84 20.07 1.43
CA ALA A 33 14.53 20.30 0.85
C ALA A 33 14.25 19.10 -0.07
N GLN A 34 13.76 18.01 0.53
CA GLN A 34 13.17 16.91 -0.20
C GLN A 34 12.13 17.53 -1.13
N ALA A 35 12.31 17.38 -2.45
CA ALA A 35 11.28 17.70 -3.41
C ALA A 35 10.10 16.75 -3.13
N ALA A 36 9.20 17.17 -2.24
CA ALA A 36 7.86 16.65 -2.21
C ALA A 36 7.28 17.07 -3.57
N ALA A 37 7.24 16.14 -4.51
CA ALA A 37 6.52 16.33 -5.76
C ALA A 37 5.13 16.85 -5.39
N THR A 38 4.83 18.08 -5.81
CA THR A 38 3.55 18.74 -5.54
C THR A 38 2.47 17.89 -6.20
N ARG A 39 1.91 16.93 -5.46
CA ARG A 39 0.78 16.12 -5.95
C ARG A 39 -0.35 17.10 -6.22
N THR A 40 -0.77 17.21 -7.47
CA THR A 40 -1.90 18.07 -7.80
C THR A 40 -3.11 17.59 -7.02
N PRO A 41 -3.86 18.50 -6.35
CA PRO A 41 -5.06 18.11 -5.62
C PRO A 41 -6.05 17.42 -6.57
N LEU A 42 -6.25 16.11 -6.39
CA LEU A 42 -7.10 15.30 -7.29
C LEU A 42 -8.57 15.68 -7.23
N GLU A 43 -9.04 16.10 -6.06
CA GLU A 43 -10.44 16.42 -5.79
C GLU A 43 -10.90 17.73 -6.48
N PRO A 44 -10.18 18.87 -6.38
CA PRO A 44 -10.50 20.04 -7.21
C PRO A 44 -10.46 19.78 -8.71
N LEU A 45 -9.50 18.97 -9.18
CA LEU A 45 -9.42 18.59 -10.60
C LEU A 45 -10.60 17.72 -11.04
N PHE A 46 -11.14 16.90 -10.12
CA PHE A 46 -12.30 16.09 -10.41
C PHE A 46 -13.50 16.97 -10.75
N ASP A 47 -13.82 17.94 -9.90
CA ASP A 47 -14.98 18.81 -10.12
C ASP A 47 -14.80 19.72 -11.34
N LEU A 48 -13.57 20.18 -11.61
CA LEU A 48 -13.30 21.10 -12.70
C LEU A 48 -13.24 20.42 -14.08
N HIS A 49 -12.76 19.18 -14.16
CA HIS A 49 -12.46 18.53 -15.44
C HIS A 49 -13.09 17.14 -15.60
N VAL A 50 -13.07 16.31 -14.57
CA VAL A 50 -13.51 14.91 -14.67
C VAL A 50 -15.02 14.79 -14.65
N LYS A 51 -15.68 15.42 -13.68
CA LYS A 51 -17.13 15.36 -13.52
C LYS A 51 -17.87 15.93 -14.75
N PRO A 52 -17.47 17.09 -15.34
CA PRO A 52 -18.05 17.56 -16.59
C PRO A 52 -17.83 16.60 -17.76
N PHE A 53 -16.61 16.04 -17.89
CA PHE A 53 -16.27 15.08 -18.93
C PHE A 53 -17.14 13.81 -18.84
N LEU A 54 -17.26 13.22 -17.65
CA LEU A 54 -18.11 12.05 -17.42
C LEU A 54 -19.57 12.37 -17.71
N LYS A 55 -20.06 13.54 -17.30
CA LYS A 55 -21.44 13.97 -17.55
C LYS A 55 -21.74 14.08 -19.05
N GLN A 56 -20.82 14.63 -19.82
CA GLN A 56 -20.98 14.85 -21.26
C GLN A 56 -20.84 13.55 -22.07
N ASN A 57 -19.83 12.74 -21.76
CA ASN A 57 -19.41 11.62 -22.61
C ASN A 57 -19.95 10.27 -22.12
N CYS A 58 -20.20 10.11 -20.82
CA CYS A 58 -20.46 8.79 -20.23
C CYS A 58 -21.87 8.65 -19.64
N VAL A 59 -22.29 9.61 -18.81
CA VAL A 59 -23.51 9.54 -18.00
C VAL A 59 -24.78 9.51 -18.86
N ARG A 60 -24.75 10.03 -20.09
CA ARG A 60 -25.91 9.93 -20.99
C ARG A 60 -26.36 8.48 -21.25
N CYS A 61 -25.43 7.53 -21.29
CA CYS A 61 -25.72 6.11 -21.49
C CYS A 61 -25.59 5.28 -20.20
N HIS A 62 -24.75 5.72 -19.26
CA HIS A 62 -24.44 5.00 -18.02
C HIS A 62 -25.00 5.73 -16.78
N ASN A 63 -26.31 5.97 -16.76
CA ASN A 63 -27.05 6.57 -15.65
C ASN A 63 -28.09 5.59 -15.07
N VAL A 64 -28.87 6.05 -14.09
CA VAL A 64 -29.92 5.26 -13.43
C VAL A 64 -31.01 4.73 -14.35
N ASN A 65 -31.38 5.47 -15.39
CA ASN A 65 -32.48 5.13 -16.27
C ASN A 65 -32.04 4.22 -17.43
N THR A 66 -30.85 4.47 -17.98
CA THR A 66 -30.35 3.74 -19.16
C THR A 66 -29.46 2.57 -18.78
N ALA A 67 -28.55 2.78 -17.82
CA ALA A 67 -27.57 1.81 -17.32
C ALA A 67 -27.04 0.84 -18.40
N MET A 68 -26.54 1.37 -19.52
CA MET A 68 -26.14 0.53 -20.64
C MET A 68 -25.09 -0.50 -20.19
N SER A 69 -25.33 -1.77 -20.51
CA SER A 69 -24.55 -2.93 -20.03
C SER A 69 -24.50 -3.09 -18.50
N GLY A 70 -25.51 -2.59 -17.78
CA GLY A 70 -25.59 -2.65 -16.32
C GLY A 70 -24.63 -1.71 -15.59
N ILE A 71 -24.00 -0.76 -16.29
CA ILE A 71 -22.95 0.11 -15.74
C ILE A 71 -23.53 1.47 -15.34
N ARG A 72 -23.15 1.94 -14.14
CA ARG A 72 -23.54 3.22 -13.54
C ARG A 72 -22.31 4.09 -13.29
N LEU A 73 -22.19 5.21 -14.02
CA LEU A 73 -21.06 6.13 -13.91
C LEU A 73 -21.43 7.46 -13.23
N ASP A 74 -22.72 7.68 -12.97
CA ASP A 74 -23.26 8.84 -12.26
C ASP A 74 -22.98 8.82 -10.75
N GLN A 75 -22.49 7.70 -10.22
CA GLN A 75 -22.13 7.50 -8.81
C GLN A 75 -20.62 7.64 -8.55
N LEU A 76 -19.83 7.90 -9.60
CA LEU A 76 -18.39 8.06 -9.47
C LEU A 76 -18.05 9.44 -8.92
N ASP A 77 -17.06 9.48 -8.02
CA ASP A 77 -16.60 10.68 -7.35
C ASP A 77 -15.06 10.69 -7.20
N ALA A 78 -14.55 11.80 -6.66
CA ALA A 78 -13.14 11.95 -6.33
C ALA A 78 -12.68 11.10 -5.13
N ALA A 79 -13.62 10.45 -4.43
CA ALA A 79 -13.28 9.59 -3.31
C ALA A 79 -12.67 8.28 -3.79
N LEU A 80 -13.00 7.77 -4.99
CA LEU A 80 -12.51 6.47 -5.49
C LEU A 80 -12.62 5.37 -4.43
N GLU A 81 -13.81 5.16 -3.90
CA GLU A 81 -14.06 4.05 -2.98
C GLU A 81 -13.62 2.71 -3.58
N ASP A 82 -13.10 1.81 -2.74
CA ASP A 82 -12.54 0.51 -3.16
C ASP A 82 -13.48 -0.29 -4.07
N ARG A 83 -14.79 -0.23 -3.80
CA ARG A 83 -15.83 -0.91 -4.61
C ARG A 83 -15.90 -0.43 -6.06
N HIS A 84 -15.40 0.78 -6.37
CA HIS A 84 -15.45 1.39 -7.69
C HIS A 84 -14.11 1.34 -8.44
N LEU A 85 -13.02 0.83 -7.84
CA LEU A 85 -11.69 0.86 -8.48
C LEU A 85 -11.64 0.10 -9.81
N LYS A 86 -12.24 -1.10 -9.86
CA LYS A 86 -12.35 -1.87 -11.12
C LYS A 86 -13.15 -1.13 -12.19
N LEU A 87 -14.17 -0.37 -11.77
CA LEU A 87 -14.98 0.43 -12.69
C LEU A 87 -14.15 1.60 -13.24
N TRP A 88 -13.38 2.29 -12.40
CA TRP A 88 -12.44 3.32 -12.84
C TRP A 88 -11.38 2.80 -13.80
N GLU A 89 -10.82 1.61 -13.55
CA GLU A 89 -9.88 0.94 -14.45
C GLU A 89 -10.52 0.67 -15.82
N ALA A 90 -11.75 0.16 -15.85
CA ALA A 90 -12.50 -0.08 -17.07
C ALA A 90 -12.79 1.23 -17.83
N VAL A 91 -13.20 2.29 -17.13
CA VAL A 91 -13.43 3.61 -17.73
C VAL A 91 -12.15 4.14 -18.36
N ARG A 92 -11.02 4.12 -17.64
CA ARG A 92 -9.71 4.53 -18.18
C ARG A 92 -9.37 3.76 -19.45
N HIS A 93 -9.56 2.45 -19.43
CA HIS A 93 -9.27 1.59 -20.57
C HIS A 93 -10.13 1.96 -21.79
N ARG A 94 -11.44 2.14 -21.61
CA ARG A 94 -12.34 2.55 -22.71
C ARG A 94 -12.03 3.91 -23.29
N ILE A 95 -11.60 4.86 -22.46
CA ILE A 95 -11.16 6.19 -22.91
C ILE A 95 -9.84 6.05 -23.70
N SER A 96 -8.89 5.26 -23.19
CA SER A 96 -7.60 5.04 -23.87
C SER A 96 -7.73 4.35 -25.23
N GLU A 97 -8.73 3.47 -25.38
CA GLU A 97 -9.03 2.80 -26.66
C GLU A 97 -9.86 3.67 -27.61
N GLY A 98 -10.40 4.81 -27.15
CA GLY A 98 -11.34 5.62 -27.93
C GLY A 98 -12.62 4.87 -28.30
N THR A 99 -13.00 3.84 -27.53
CA THR A 99 -14.20 3.01 -27.79
C THR A 99 -15.46 3.61 -27.15
N MET A 100 -15.29 4.55 -26.23
CA MET A 100 -16.36 5.30 -25.59
C MET A 100 -16.15 6.80 -25.78
N PRO A 101 -17.19 7.57 -26.16
CA PRO A 101 -18.58 7.15 -26.42
C PRO A 101 -18.75 6.19 -27.62
N PRO A 102 -19.88 5.48 -27.79
CA PRO A 102 -20.06 4.58 -28.94
C PRO A 102 -20.13 5.33 -30.28
N LYS A 103 -19.94 4.59 -31.38
CA LYS A 103 -20.07 5.15 -32.74
C LYS A 103 -21.41 5.87 -32.91
N GLY A 104 -21.37 7.04 -33.56
CA GLY A 104 -22.54 7.91 -33.74
C GLY A 104 -22.77 8.91 -32.61
N GLN A 105 -21.99 8.87 -31.54
CA GLN A 105 -21.98 9.91 -30.50
C GLN A 105 -20.77 10.83 -30.65
N PRO A 106 -20.87 12.10 -30.17
CA PRO A 106 -19.73 13.00 -30.12
C PRO A 106 -18.58 12.38 -29.35
N GLN A 107 -17.40 12.34 -29.96
CA GLN A 107 -16.18 11.85 -29.34
C GLN A 107 -15.45 13.01 -28.63
N PRO A 108 -14.83 12.77 -27.47
CA PRO A 108 -13.91 13.73 -26.88
C PRO A 108 -12.68 13.93 -27.76
N THR A 109 -12.05 15.09 -27.64
CA THR A 109 -10.77 15.37 -28.29
C THR A 109 -9.64 14.53 -27.69
N SER A 110 -8.55 14.29 -28.43
CA SER A 110 -7.37 13.56 -27.91
C SER A 110 -6.87 14.16 -26.60
N ALA A 111 -6.78 15.50 -26.54
CA ALA A 111 -6.32 16.21 -25.36
C ALA A 111 -7.26 16.06 -24.14
N GLU A 112 -8.57 15.92 -24.35
CA GLU A 112 -9.52 15.64 -23.26
C GLU A 112 -9.39 14.20 -22.77
N SER A 113 -9.27 13.24 -23.70
CA SER A 113 -9.06 11.82 -23.37
C SER A 113 -7.75 11.59 -22.63
N GLU A 114 -6.65 12.19 -23.09
CA GLU A 114 -5.33 12.12 -22.43
C GLU A 114 -5.39 12.67 -21.01
N ARG A 115 -5.94 13.89 -20.82
CA ARG A 115 -6.13 14.46 -19.47
C ARG A 115 -6.94 13.54 -18.56
N MET A 116 -7.93 12.86 -19.11
CA MET A 116 -8.77 11.96 -18.33
C MET A 116 -8.04 10.69 -17.94
N VAL A 117 -7.30 10.09 -18.87
CA VAL A 117 -6.47 8.91 -18.60
C VAL A 117 -5.41 9.23 -17.55
N ASP A 118 -4.78 10.41 -17.63
CA ASP A 118 -3.77 10.86 -16.67
C ASP A 118 -4.36 11.05 -15.27
N TRP A 119 -5.51 11.74 -15.18
CA TRP A 119 -6.18 11.94 -13.89
C TRP A 119 -6.60 10.61 -13.26
N ILE A 120 -7.25 9.72 -14.04
CA ILE A 120 -7.70 8.42 -13.51
C ILE A 120 -6.51 7.58 -13.07
N THR A 121 -5.39 7.62 -13.81
CA THR A 121 -4.17 6.89 -13.43
C THR A 121 -3.62 7.37 -12.10
N GLN A 122 -3.44 8.68 -11.93
CA GLN A 122 -2.97 9.25 -10.66
C GLN A 122 -3.94 8.96 -9.51
N ALA A 123 -5.24 9.04 -9.78
CA ALA A 123 -6.27 8.77 -8.79
C ALA A 123 -6.29 7.30 -8.35
N LEU A 124 -6.13 6.36 -9.27
CA LEU A 124 -6.00 4.93 -8.97
C LEU A 124 -4.73 4.63 -8.16
N ASP A 125 -3.61 5.26 -8.48
CA ASP A 125 -2.36 5.06 -7.74
C ASP A 125 -2.48 5.56 -6.31
N VAL A 126 -3.10 6.73 -6.11
CA VAL A 126 -3.41 7.23 -4.76
C VAL A 126 -4.38 6.30 -4.04
N ALA A 127 -5.46 5.86 -4.70
CA ALA A 127 -6.45 4.99 -4.07
C ALA A 127 -5.86 3.64 -3.64
N ARG A 128 -5.03 3.01 -4.47
CA ARG A 128 -4.32 1.75 -4.16
C ARG A 128 -3.31 1.89 -3.02
N SER A 129 -2.78 3.09 -2.80
CA SER A 129 -1.87 3.36 -1.68
C SER A 129 -2.59 3.52 -0.34
N ARG A 130 -3.93 3.66 -0.34
CA ARG A 130 -4.69 3.81 0.90
C ARG A 130 -4.70 2.51 1.69
N PRO A 131 -4.64 2.57 3.04
CA PRO A 131 -4.88 1.41 3.87
C PRO A 131 -6.33 0.93 3.68
N SER A 132 -6.53 -0.07 2.82
CA SER A 132 -7.84 -0.70 2.68
C SER A 132 -8.08 -1.57 3.92
N PRO A 133 -9.23 -1.45 4.62
CA PRO A 133 -9.61 -2.40 5.64
C PRO A 133 -9.77 -3.77 4.98
N LYS A 134 -8.71 -4.58 5.05
CA LYS A 134 -8.73 -5.96 4.57
C LYS A 134 -9.71 -6.73 5.47
N ASN A 135 -10.94 -6.87 4.99
CA ASN A 135 -11.97 -7.68 5.62
C ASN A 135 -11.56 -9.14 5.53
N GLY A 136 -10.75 -9.58 6.49
CA GLY A 136 -10.19 -10.92 6.54
C GLY A 136 -8.70 -10.88 6.87
N LEU A 137 -8.35 -11.25 8.10
CA LEU A 137 -7.03 -11.78 8.35
C LEU A 137 -6.90 -13.05 7.51
N VAL A 138 -5.90 -13.11 6.64
CA VAL A 138 -5.56 -14.34 5.94
C VAL A 138 -5.04 -15.31 6.99
N ARG A 139 -5.68 -16.48 7.10
CA ARG A 139 -5.17 -17.58 7.91
C ARG A 139 -4.40 -18.54 7.03
N ARG A 140 -3.38 -19.19 7.59
CA ARG A 140 -2.79 -20.39 6.97
C ARG A 140 -3.74 -21.59 7.07
N LEU A 141 -3.41 -22.65 6.33
CA LEU A 141 -4.00 -23.98 6.55
C LEU A 141 -3.54 -24.53 7.90
N THR A 142 -4.42 -25.29 8.57
CA THR A 142 -4.00 -26.12 9.72
C THR A 142 -2.97 -27.16 9.26
N VAL A 143 -2.14 -27.68 10.16
CA VAL A 143 -1.17 -28.75 9.85
C VAL A 143 -1.89 -29.94 9.21
N ALA A 144 -3.04 -30.33 9.77
CA ALA A 144 -3.87 -31.40 9.22
C ALA A 144 -4.41 -31.08 7.81
N GLN A 145 -4.87 -29.85 7.56
CA GLN A 145 -5.34 -29.42 6.24
C GLN A 145 -4.20 -29.44 5.21
N TYR A 146 -3.02 -28.94 5.59
CA TYR A 146 -1.87 -28.91 4.72
C TYR A 146 -1.37 -30.32 4.37
N ARG A 147 -1.24 -31.20 5.36
CA ARG A 147 -0.91 -32.62 5.16
C ARG A 147 -1.87 -33.30 4.18
N ASN A 148 -3.18 -33.15 4.40
CA ASN A 148 -4.18 -33.76 3.53
C ASN A 148 -4.10 -33.20 2.11
N THR A 149 -3.81 -31.89 1.96
CA THR A 149 -3.66 -31.24 0.65
C THR A 149 -2.45 -31.80 -0.11
N LEU A 150 -1.31 -31.99 0.55
CA LEU A 150 -0.12 -32.62 -0.06
C LEU A 150 -0.41 -34.06 -0.49
N ARG A 151 -1.06 -34.84 0.37
CA ARG A 151 -1.45 -36.23 0.07
C ARG A 151 -2.41 -36.32 -1.11
N GLU A 152 -3.43 -35.47 -1.16
CA GLU A 152 -4.45 -35.52 -2.22
C GLU A 152 -3.92 -35.01 -3.57
N LEU A 153 -3.15 -33.92 -3.57
CA LEU A 153 -2.66 -33.32 -4.81
C LEU A 153 -1.46 -34.07 -5.40
N LEU A 154 -0.57 -34.56 -4.55
CA LEU A 154 0.68 -35.20 -4.98
C LEU A 154 0.64 -36.72 -4.87
N LEU A 155 -0.45 -37.30 -4.35
CA LEU A 155 -0.58 -38.73 -4.05
C LEU A 155 0.54 -39.25 -3.11
N LEU A 156 1.10 -38.34 -2.30
CA LEU A 156 2.18 -38.63 -1.37
C LEU A 156 1.62 -39.28 -0.10
N GLU A 157 1.99 -40.54 0.17
CA GLU A 157 1.55 -41.25 1.38
C GLU A 157 2.34 -40.86 2.63
N ASP A 158 3.60 -40.44 2.44
CA ASP A 158 4.49 -40.03 3.51
C ASP A 158 4.03 -38.73 4.20
N ASP A 159 4.11 -38.69 5.53
CA ASP A 159 3.88 -37.45 6.28
C ASP A 159 5.17 -36.61 6.37
N VAL A 160 5.28 -35.63 5.47
CA VAL A 160 6.37 -34.64 5.49
C VAL A 160 6.09 -33.43 6.39
N THR A 161 4.95 -33.41 7.10
CA THR A 161 4.52 -32.26 7.91
C THR A 161 4.82 -32.40 9.40
N GLU A 162 5.43 -33.50 9.83
CA GLU A 162 5.70 -33.80 11.25
C GLU A 162 6.56 -32.75 11.96
N ALA A 163 7.42 -32.04 11.21
CA ALA A 163 8.27 -30.97 11.74
C ALA A 163 7.49 -29.70 12.09
N LEU A 164 6.25 -29.54 11.63
CA LEU A 164 5.45 -28.35 11.91
C LEU A 164 4.94 -28.36 13.36
N PRO A 165 4.99 -27.21 14.06
CA PRO A 165 4.40 -27.10 15.39
C PRO A 165 2.88 -27.28 15.31
N PRO A 166 2.24 -27.82 16.36
CA PRO A 166 0.79 -28.02 16.39
C PRO A 166 0.03 -26.68 16.34
N ASP A 167 -1.17 -26.71 15.77
CA ASP A 167 -2.03 -25.54 15.68
C ASP A 167 -2.56 -25.11 17.05
N ALA A 168 -2.59 -23.80 17.28
CA ALA A 168 -3.12 -23.23 18.52
C ALA A 168 -4.64 -23.39 18.61
N ILE A 169 -5.12 -23.82 19.77
CA ILE A 169 -6.54 -23.98 20.08
C ILE A 169 -7.12 -22.63 20.49
N SER A 170 -8.20 -22.20 19.82
CA SER A 170 -8.90 -20.96 20.17
C SER A 170 -9.63 -21.06 21.50
N LYS A 171 -10.11 -19.92 22.01
CA LYS A 171 -10.95 -19.88 23.23
C LYS A 171 -12.18 -20.78 23.13
N ASP A 172 -12.72 -20.93 21.92
CA ASP A 172 -13.91 -21.74 21.63
C ASP A 172 -13.56 -23.21 21.35
N GLY A 173 -12.28 -23.60 21.45
CA GLY A 173 -11.83 -24.98 21.26
C GLY A 173 -11.51 -25.37 19.82
N PHE A 174 -11.52 -24.42 18.87
CA PHE A 174 -11.26 -24.70 17.46
C PHE A 174 -9.81 -24.44 17.07
N VAL A 175 -9.23 -25.29 16.24
CA VAL A 175 -7.87 -25.15 15.70
C VAL A 175 -7.81 -24.41 14.35
N ASN A 176 -8.97 -24.15 13.72
CA ASN A 176 -9.08 -23.50 12.40
C ASN A 176 -9.44 -22.01 12.49
N ASN A 177 -9.20 -21.39 13.65
CA ASN A 177 -9.56 -20.02 13.93
C ASN A 177 -8.55 -19.03 13.31
N LYS A 178 -9.05 -17.94 12.72
CA LYS A 178 -8.24 -16.95 11.99
C LYS A 178 -7.35 -16.10 12.90
N GLU A 179 -7.75 -15.86 14.15
CA GLU A 179 -6.97 -15.10 15.12
C GLU A 179 -5.78 -15.90 15.67
N THR A 180 -5.92 -17.22 15.79
CA THR A 180 -4.86 -18.12 16.30
C THR A 180 -3.90 -18.63 15.22
N LEU A 181 -4.37 -18.76 13.97
CA LEU A 181 -3.57 -19.25 12.85
C LEU A 181 -2.78 -18.14 12.15
N GLN A 182 -1.86 -17.53 12.89
CA GLN A 182 -0.93 -16.54 12.36
C GLN A 182 0.25 -17.23 11.65
N LEU A 183 0.84 -16.51 10.68
CA LEU A 183 1.99 -16.97 9.92
C LEU A 183 3.21 -16.12 10.31
N SER A 184 4.21 -16.75 10.93
CA SER A 184 5.51 -16.12 11.17
C SER A 184 6.45 -16.37 9.99
N PRO A 185 7.48 -15.53 9.79
CA PRO A 185 8.48 -15.74 8.73
C PRO A 185 9.13 -17.12 8.79
N LEU A 186 9.56 -17.55 9.98
CA LEU A 186 10.16 -18.88 10.18
C LEU A 186 9.19 -20.01 9.82
N LEU A 187 7.91 -19.87 10.18
CA LEU A 187 6.92 -20.87 9.84
C LEU A 187 6.74 -20.95 8.32
N LEU A 188 6.69 -19.81 7.61
CA LEU A 188 6.60 -19.77 6.15
C LEU A 188 7.80 -20.47 5.49
N GLU A 189 9.01 -20.26 6.00
CA GLU A 189 10.21 -20.97 5.54
C GLU A 189 10.02 -22.49 5.64
N SER A 190 9.57 -22.99 6.81
CA SER A 190 9.28 -24.42 6.98
C SER A 190 8.20 -24.95 6.03
N TYR A 191 7.16 -24.16 5.73
CA TYR A 191 6.15 -24.54 4.74
C TYR A 191 6.73 -24.67 3.32
N ILE A 192 7.69 -23.82 2.95
CA ILE A 192 8.36 -23.88 1.64
C ILE A 192 9.27 -25.10 1.59
N GLU A 193 10.08 -25.34 2.63
CA GLU A 193 10.95 -26.52 2.71
C GLU A 193 10.16 -27.83 2.60
N ILE A 194 9.02 -27.92 3.28
CA ILE A 194 8.13 -29.08 3.19
C ILE A 194 7.54 -29.23 1.78
N ALA A 195 7.18 -28.12 1.13
CA ALA A 195 6.68 -28.16 -0.23
C ALA A 195 7.76 -28.66 -1.21
N GLU A 196 9.01 -28.21 -1.07
CA GLU A 196 10.14 -28.68 -1.88
C GLU A 196 10.41 -30.17 -1.67
N GLU A 197 10.44 -30.62 -0.41
CA GLU A 197 10.61 -32.03 -0.08
C GLU A 197 9.48 -32.90 -0.64
N ALA A 198 8.23 -32.44 -0.52
CA ALA A 198 7.07 -33.15 -1.07
C ALA A 198 7.17 -33.30 -2.60
N LEU A 199 7.60 -32.24 -3.30
CA LEU A 199 7.81 -32.26 -4.74
C LEU A 199 8.95 -33.21 -5.14
N ASN A 200 10.09 -33.18 -4.44
CA ASN A 200 11.23 -34.06 -4.70
C ASN A 200 10.86 -35.55 -4.58
N ARG A 201 9.99 -35.91 -3.65
CA ARG A 201 9.49 -37.29 -3.51
C ARG A 201 8.49 -37.70 -4.59
N SER A 202 7.75 -36.73 -5.13
CA SER A 202 6.65 -36.98 -6.07
C SER A 202 7.10 -36.97 -7.52
N ILE A 203 8.21 -36.30 -7.83
CA ILE A 203 8.80 -36.24 -9.17
C ILE A 203 9.71 -37.46 -9.36
N VAL A 204 9.35 -38.34 -10.30
CA VAL A 204 10.23 -39.43 -10.75
C VAL A 204 11.10 -38.90 -11.88
N ASP A 205 12.42 -38.87 -11.68
CA ASP A 205 13.38 -38.55 -12.74
C ASP A 205 13.36 -39.70 -13.77
N PRO A 206 13.15 -39.43 -15.08
CA PRO A 206 13.02 -40.46 -16.10
C PRO A 206 14.30 -41.28 -16.37
#